data_AF-A0A239F6J6-F1
#
_entry.id   AF-A0A239F6J6-F1
#
_cell.length_a   1.000
_cell.length_b   1.000
_cell.length_c   1.000
_cell.angle_alpha   90.00
_cell.angle_beta   90.00
_cell.angle_gamma   90.00
#
_symmetry.space_group_name_H-M   'P 1'
#
loop_
_entity.id
_entity.type
_entity.pdbx_description
1 polymer ?
#
loop_
_entity_poly.entity_id
_entity_poly.type
_entity_poly.pdbx_seq_one_letter_code
_entity_poly.pdbx_strand_id
1 'polypeptide(L)' 'MLLYLRPIKNSEMLIINVKENESIDRALKRFKKKFEKTGVLRELRSRTHFKKPSVARREEVIKARYIQQIRDEENK' A
#
# COMPACT_ATOMS: atom_id res chain seq x y z
N MET A 1 -28.23 4.30 -0.41
CA MET A 1 -27.48 4.73 0.80
C MET A 1 -26.55 3.65 1.37
N LEU A 2 -26.78 2.35 1.10
CA LEU A 2 -25.94 1.22 1.57
C LEU A 2 -24.69 0.90 0.71
N LEU A 3 -24.29 1.77 -0.24
CA LEU A 3 -23.19 1.46 -1.17
C LEU A 3 -21.81 2.01 -0.77
N TYR A 4 -21.67 2.62 0.42
CA TYR A 4 -20.50 3.45 0.75
C TYR A 4 -19.46 2.84 1.70
N LEU A 5 -19.59 1.57 2.06
CA LEU A 5 -18.53 0.87 2.79
C LEU A 5 -17.86 -0.12 1.84
N ARG A 6 -17.02 0.41 0.94
CA ARG A 6 -16.17 -0.42 0.08
C ARG A 6 -15.25 -1.24 1.02
N PRO A 7 -15.35 -2.58 1.01
CA PRO A 7 -14.62 -3.42 1.96
C PRO A 7 -13.11 -3.18 1.89
N ILE A 8 -12.42 -3.33 3.02
CA ILE A 8 -10.95 -3.31 3.09
C ILE A 8 -10.48 -4.45 2.17
N LYS A 9 -9.82 -4.11 1.06
CA LYS A 9 -9.46 -5.12 0.04
C LYS A 9 -8.31 -6.03 0.49
N ASN A 10 -7.66 -5.70 1.60
CA ASN A 10 -6.59 -6.49 2.21
C ASN A 10 -6.89 -6.70 3.70
N SER A 11 -7.67 -7.72 4.03
CA SER A 11 -7.82 -8.24 5.39
C SER A 11 -6.80 -9.35 5.68
N GLU A 12 -5.56 -9.16 5.22
CA GLU A 12 -4.48 -10.11 5.50
C GLU A 12 -4.14 -10.03 6.99
N MET A 13 -4.63 -11.00 7.76
CA MET A 13 -4.23 -11.19 9.15
C MET A 13 -2.73 -11.50 9.17
N LEU A 14 -1.92 -10.55 9.63
CA LEU A 14 -0.46 -10.66 9.61
C LEU A 14 0.03 -11.66 10.66
N ILE A 15 0.05 -12.94 10.30
CA ILE A 15 0.63 -14.00 11.13
C ILE A 15 2.15 -14.03 10.91
N ILE A 16 2.89 -14.09 12.02
CA ILE A 16 4.33 -14.30 12.04
C ILE A 16 4.62 -15.45 12.98
N ASN A 17 5.14 -16.54 12.42
CA ASN A 17 5.56 -17.69 13.19
C ASN A 17 6.91 -17.37 13.83
N VAL A 18 6.95 -17.37 15.17
CA VAL A 18 8.18 -17.25 15.95
C VAL A 18 8.54 -18.66 16.41
N LYS A 19 9.74 -19.14 16.09
CA LYS A 19 10.26 -20.42 16.64
C LYS A 19 10.89 -20.16 18.02
N GLU A 20 10.89 -21.17 18.87
CA GLU A 20 11.32 -21.11 20.29
C GLU A 20 12.75 -20.57 20.52
N ASN A 21 13.63 -20.59 19.50
CA ASN A 21 15.01 -20.10 19.59
C ASN A 21 15.28 -18.75 18.90
N GLU A 22 14.25 -17.98 18.53
CA GLU A 22 14.44 -16.63 18.01
C GLU A 22 14.31 -15.55 19.09
N SER A 23 15.26 -14.62 19.12
CA SER A 23 15.14 -13.40 19.91
C SER A 23 13.88 -12.63 19.47
N ILE A 24 13.03 -12.30 20.45
CA ILE A 24 11.75 -11.57 20.29
C ILE A 24 11.95 -10.29 19.45
N ASP A 25 13.08 -9.61 19.60
CA ASP A 25 13.41 -8.39 18.86
C ASP A 25 13.49 -8.61 17.33
N ARG A 26 13.97 -9.79 16.90
CA ARG A 26 14.02 -10.13 15.46
C ARG A 26 12.63 -10.37 14.91
N ALA A 27 11.75 -11.01 15.68
CA ALA A 27 10.36 -11.21 15.29
C ALA A 27 9.62 -9.87 15.15
N LEU A 28 9.80 -8.96 16.12
CA LEU A 28 9.22 -7.61 16.08
C LEU A 28 9.72 -6.80 14.88
N LYS A 29 11.01 -6.88 14.55
CA LYS A 29 11.57 -6.19 13.37
C LYS A 29 10.97 -6.70 12.06
N ARG A 30 10.77 -8.02 11.93
CA ARG A 30 10.09 -8.62 10.77
C ARG A 30 8.62 -8.23 10.71
N PHE A 31 7.95 -8.17 11.86
CA PHE A 31 6.57 -7.67 11.96
C PHE A 31 6.44 -6.26 11.42
N LYS A 32 7.26 -5.34 11.93
CA LYS A 32 7.25 -3.95 11.49
C LYS A 32 7.47 -3.83 9.98
N LYS A 33 8.46 -4.56 9.43
CA LYS A 33 8.74 -4.57 7.99
C LYS A 33 7.58 -5.15 7.18
N LYS A 34 6.93 -6.22 7.64
CA LYS A 34 5.78 -6.83 6.96
C LYS A 34 4.55 -5.91 7.01
N PHE A 35 4.31 -5.26 8.14
CA PHE A 35 3.25 -4.26 8.33
C PHE A 35 3.42 -3.04 7.41
N GLU A 36 4.64 -2.49 7.32
CA GLU A 36 4.96 -1.40 6.39
C GLU A 36 4.75 -1.81 4.92
N LYS A 37 5.12 -3.05 4.57
CA LYS A 37 4.92 -3.59 3.22
C LYS A 37 3.45 -3.74 2.83
N THR A 38 2.56 -4.08 3.79
CA THR A 38 1.12 -4.19 3.54
C THR A 38 0.50 -2.83 3.17
N GLY A 39 1.15 -1.70 3.51
CA GLY A 39 0.71 -0.38 3.07
C GLY A 39 -0.63 0.09 3.67
N VAL A 40 -1.09 -0.55 4.74
CA VAL A 40 -2.37 -0.27 5.41
C VAL A 40 -2.48 1.21 5.79
N LEU A 41 -1.39 1.81 6.29
CA LEU A 41 -1.36 3.22 6.67
C LEU A 41 -1.64 4.16 5.47
N ARG A 42 -1.10 3.83 4.30
CA ARG A 42 -1.32 4.59 3.06
C ARG A 42 -2.75 4.43 2.56
N GLU A 43 -3.30 3.22 2.67
CA GLU A 43 -4.70 2.96 2.33
C GLU A 43 -5.65 3.73 3.26
N LEU A 44 -5.41 3.70 4.58
CA LEU A 44 -6.17 4.47 5.56
C LEU A 44 -6.17 5.97 5.22
N ARG A 45 -4.99 6.56 4.97
CA ARG A 45 -4.86 7.97 4.57
C ARG A 45 -5.58 8.29 3.26
N SER A 46 -5.63 7.35 2.31
CA SER A 46 -6.36 7.56 1.04
C SER A 46 -7.88 7.46 1.20
N ARG A 47 -8.35 6.75 2.23
CA ARG A 47 -9.77 6.52 2.51
C ARG A 47 -10.41 7.61 3.39
N THR A 48 -9.61 8.41 4.10
CA THR A 48 -10.14 9.49 4.97
C THR A 48 -10.87 10.59 4.19
N HIS A 49 -10.59 10.76 2.89
CA HIS A 49 -11.19 11.80 2.06
C HIS A 49 -11.79 11.19 0.79
N PHE A 50 -12.95 11.69 0.38
CA PHE A 50 -13.55 11.28 -0.88
C PHE A 50 -12.81 11.91 -2.06
N LYS A 51 -12.24 11.07 -2.92
CA LYS A 51 -11.62 11.50 -4.17
C LYS A 51 -12.54 11.21 -5.34
N LYS A 52 -12.91 12.25 -6.09
CA LYS A 52 -13.72 12.10 -7.31
C LYS A 52 -12.99 11.19 -8.32
N PRO A 53 -13.71 10.29 -9.02
CA PRO A 53 -13.08 9.33 -9.94
C PRO A 53 -12.31 10.01 -11.08
N SER A 54 -12.78 11.18 -11.53
CA SER A 54 -12.08 11.99 -12.53
C SER A 54 -10.70 12.46 -12.05
N VAL A 55 -10.60 12.90 -10.79
CA VAL A 55 -9.33 13.35 -10.20
C VAL A 55 -8.38 12.18 -10.01
N ALA A 56 -8.88 11.02 -9.56
CA ALA A 56 -8.08 9.81 -9.45
C ALA A 56 -7.49 9.38 -10.80
N ARG A 57 -8.31 9.31 -11.85
CA ARG A 57 -7.87 8.96 -13.21
C ARG A 57 -6.84 9.97 -13.76
N ARG A 58 -7.03 11.26 -13.51
CA ARG A 58 -6.08 12.30 -13.96
C ARG A 58 -4.69 12.09 -13.36
N GLU A 59 -4.61 11.84 -12.06
CA GLU A 59 -3.34 11.58 -11.39
C GLU A 59 -2.66 10.30 -11.88
N GLU A 60 -3.42 9.25 -12.17
CA GLU A 60 -2.89 8.01 -12.74
C GLU A 60 -2.21 8.25 -14.10
N VAL A 61 -2.86 9.01 -15.01
CA VAL A 61 -2.30 9.31 -16.33
C VAL A 61 -1.04 10.18 -16.22
N ILE A 62 -1.05 11.20 -15.36
CA ILE A 62 0.13 12.06 -15.15
C ILE A 62 1.30 11.22 -14.64
N LYS A 63 1.06 10.37 -13.64
CA LYS A 63 2.08 9.48 -13.10
C LYS A 63 2.61 8.50 -14.14
N ALA A 64 1.75 7.93 -14.97
CA ALA A 64 2.15 7.01 -16.04
C ALA A 64 3.05 7.70 -17.07
N ARG A 65 2.70 8.92 -17.50
CA ARG A 65 3.53 9.73 -18.42
C ARG A 65 4.90 10.02 -17.83
N TYR A 66 4.96 10.44 -16.58
CA TYR A 66 6.22 10.71 -15.88
C TYR A 66 7.12 9.48 -15.81
N ILE A 67 6.57 8.32 -15.45
CA ILE A 67 7.33 7.06 -15.41
C ILE A 67 7.81 6.66 -16.80
N GLN A 68 7.00 6.87 -17.83
CA GLN A 68 7.38 6.57 -19.21
C GLN A 68 8.57 7.42 -19.65
N GLN A 69 8.56 8.73 -19.36
CA GLN A 69 9.67 9.63 -19.67
C GLN A 69 10.98 9.16 -19.03
N ILE A 70 10.95 8.81 -17.73
CA ILE A 70 12.14 8.30 -17.03
C ILE A 70 12.68 7.03 -17.70
N ARG A 71 11.80 6.10 -18.08
CA ARG A 71 12.20 4.86 -18.76
C ARG A 71 12.77 5.11 -20.14
N ASP A 72 12.21 6.05 -20.89
CA ASP A 72 12.70 6.41 -22.21
C ASP A 72 14.09 7.08 -22.12
N GLU A 73 14.35 7.84 -21.05
CA GLU A 73 15.67 8.40 -20.73
C GLU A 73 16.68 7.32 -20.31
N GLU A 74 16.27 6.32 -19.51
CA GLU A 74 17.13 5.18 -19.12
C GLU A 74 17.53 4.27 -20.30
N ASN A 75 16.69 4.18 -21.33
CA ASN A 75 16.92 3.33 -22.51
C ASN A 75 17.69 4.03 -23.63
N LYS A 76 18.06 5.30 -23.46
CA LYS A 76 18.80 6.11 -24.43
C LYS A 76 20.29 6.14 -24.10
#